data_AF-A0A812MPE3-F1
#
_entry.id   AF-A0A812MPE3-F1
#
_cell.length_a   1.000
_cell.length_b   1.000
_cell.length_c   1.000
_cell.angle_alpha   90.00
_cell.angle_beta   90.00
_cell.angle_gamma   90.00
#
_symmetry.space_group_name_H-M   'P 1'
#
loop_
_entity.id
_entity.type
_entity.pdbx_description
1 polymer ?
#
loop_
_entity_poly.entity_id
_entity_poly.type
_entity_poly.pdbx_seq_one_letter_code
_entity_poly.pdbx_strand_id
1 'polypeptide(L)'
;MEQAARPAVVSDDLGAYIKAEATWAATELKNARLAVLLTCHSSSIAALICICRPWLLVLCSEDDDRCYIAYQLVVPVLELGAVMVEIISLFSLLGVFSLKPPDIRVAPQPGRRAGSVRLMTRADTLTEAWWATARELASRSVSLEQLLRFWGELGSEGLMPHYDTERSTTNDVVRQAIIPKSRRPDGGDCLAKVFQEGGEVMPPKAMVTHSWRNNFRDLVAAIIADAGKKDEYWRVAGKLKGSPIDAAREVDKLLWKLHGNEHRYWICAFCVNQHASICGGYADPPPIADASAYK
;
A
#
# COMPACT_ATOMS: atom_id res chain seq x y z
N MET A 1 -2.58 -36.12 -8.83
CA MET A 1 -3.51 -35.98 -9.96
C MET A 1 -3.01 -34.85 -10.84
N GLU A 2 -2.33 -35.21 -11.92
CA GLU A 2 -1.73 -34.29 -12.88
C GLU A 2 -2.86 -33.67 -13.71
N GLN A 3 -3.23 -32.42 -13.41
CA GLN A 3 -4.23 -31.70 -14.19
C GLN A 3 -3.59 -31.29 -15.52
N ALA A 4 -4.10 -31.87 -16.60
CA ALA A 4 -3.69 -31.63 -17.97
C ALA A 4 -3.61 -30.12 -18.27
N ALA A 5 -2.39 -29.67 -18.60
CA ALA A 5 -2.15 -28.31 -19.08
C ALA A 5 -2.94 -28.08 -20.37
N ARG A 6 -3.88 -27.13 -20.34
CA ARG A 6 -4.59 -26.70 -21.55
C ARG A 6 -3.62 -25.92 -22.45
N PRO A 7 -3.74 -26.06 -23.78
CA PRO A 7 -2.86 -25.36 -24.72
C PRO A 7 -3.05 -23.84 -24.63
N ALA A 8 -1.93 -23.13 -24.64
CA ALA A 8 -1.88 -21.67 -24.64
C ALA A 8 -2.57 -21.12 -25.89
N VAL A 9 -3.66 -20.39 -25.71
CA VAL A 9 -4.33 -19.65 -26.78
C VAL A 9 -3.67 -18.29 -26.87
N VAL A 10 -2.84 -18.08 -27.91
CA VAL A 10 -2.29 -16.77 -28.27
C VAL A 10 -3.38 -16.05 -29.08
N SER A 11 -3.98 -14.99 -28.52
CA SER A 11 -4.95 -14.16 -29.23
C SER A 11 -4.72 -12.69 -28.86
N ASP A 12 -4.66 -11.82 -29.87
CA ASP A 12 -4.38 -10.37 -29.80
C ASP A 12 -5.51 -9.54 -29.15
N ASP A 13 -6.55 -10.19 -28.63
CA ASP A 13 -7.75 -9.54 -28.11
C ASP A 13 -7.60 -9.18 -26.61
N LEU A 14 -7.14 -7.95 -26.34
CA LEU A 14 -7.15 -7.36 -24.99
C LEU A 14 -8.54 -7.37 -24.34
N GLY A 15 -9.61 -7.31 -25.14
CA GLY A 15 -10.99 -7.45 -24.66
C GLY A 15 -11.25 -8.84 -24.11
N ALA A 16 -10.70 -9.88 -24.75
CA ALA A 16 -10.74 -11.25 -24.24
C ALA A 16 -9.92 -11.40 -22.95
N TYR A 17 -8.77 -10.73 -22.80
CA TYR A 17 -8.01 -10.67 -21.54
C TYR A 17 -8.85 -10.08 -20.40
N ILE A 18 -9.40 -8.87 -20.58
CA ILE A 18 -10.18 -8.18 -19.54
C ILE A 18 -11.39 -9.04 -19.16
N LYS A 19 -12.05 -9.66 -20.15
CA LYS A 19 -13.19 -10.53 -19.90
C LYS A 19 -12.78 -11.81 -19.15
N ALA A 20 -11.67 -12.44 -19.52
CA ALA A 20 -11.17 -13.65 -18.85
C ALA A 20 -10.70 -13.38 -17.42
N GLU A 21 -9.94 -12.29 -17.20
CA GLU A 21 -9.49 -11.85 -15.89
C GLU A 21 -10.66 -11.43 -14.99
N ALA A 22 -11.61 -10.65 -15.52
CA ALA A 22 -12.82 -10.29 -14.77
C ALA A 22 -13.67 -11.53 -14.42
N THR A 23 -13.76 -12.50 -15.32
CA THR A 23 -14.49 -13.76 -15.07
C THR A 23 -13.79 -14.61 -14.02
N TRP A 24 -12.46 -14.71 -14.08
CA TRP A 24 -11.65 -15.39 -13.06
C TRP A 24 -11.79 -14.70 -11.70
N ALA A 25 -11.60 -13.38 -11.62
CA ALA A 25 -11.73 -12.61 -10.39
C ALA A 25 -13.14 -12.69 -9.79
N ALA A 26 -14.17 -12.64 -10.63
CA ALA A 26 -15.56 -12.84 -10.20
C ALA A 26 -15.81 -14.26 -9.67
N THR A 27 -15.13 -15.27 -10.21
CA THR A 27 -15.23 -16.66 -9.76
C THR A 27 -14.51 -16.83 -8.42
N GLU A 28 -13.33 -16.25 -8.27
CA GLU A 28 -12.56 -16.27 -7.02
C GLU A 28 -13.31 -15.55 -5.90
N LEU A 29 -13.91 -14.39 -6.19
CA LEU A 29 -14.74 -13.66 -5.24
C LEU A 29 -15.99 -14.45 -4.83
N LYS A 30 -16.60 -15.19 -5.77
CA LYS A 30 -17.73 -16.09 -5.45
C LYS A 30 -17.30 -17.24 -4.55
N ASN A 31 -16.15 -17.84 -4.82
CA ASN A 31 -15.59 -18.92 -3.99
C ASN A 31 -15.26 -18.43 -2.59
N ALA A 32 -14.64 -17.25 -2.46
CA ALA A 32 -14.36 -16.63 -1.17
C ALA A 32 -15.65 -16.34 -0.39
N ARG A 33 -16.68 -15.80 -1.05
CA ARG A 33 -17.99 -15.56 -0.43
C ARG A 33 -18.66 -16.86 0.03
N LEU A 34 -18.61 -17.92 -0.78
CA LEU A 34 -19.16 -19.22 -0.44
C LEU A 34 -18.43 -19.83 0.76
N ALA A 35 -17.09 -19.76 0.79
CA ALA A 35 -16.29 -20.22 1.90
C ALA A 35 -16.64 -19.49 3.20
N VAL A 36 -16.77 -18.16 3.17
CA VAL A 36 -17.19 -17.38 4.34
C VAL A 36 -18.60 -17.79 4.82
N LEU A 37 -19.55 -17.95 3.90
CA LEU A 37 -20.91 -18.39 4.25
C LEU A 37 -20.91 -19.80 4.88
N LEU A 38 -20.15 -20.74 4.30
CA LEU A 38 -20.02 -22.10 4.82
C LEU A 38 -19.44 -22.10 6.23
N THR A 39 -18.36 -21.35 6.48
CA THR A 39 -17.77 -21.19 7.82
C THR A 39 -18.79 -20.61 8.79
N CYS A 40 -19.49 -19.52 8.44
CA CYS A 40 -20.48 -18.91 9.35
C CYS A 40 -21.64 -19.87 9.67
N HIS A 41 -22.13 -20.61 8.68
CA HIS A 41 -23.19 -21.59 8.88
C HIS A 41 -22.72 -22.80 9.70
N SER A 42 -21.53 -23.34 9.44
CA SER A 42 -20.98 -24.46 10.22
C SER A 42 -20.76 -24.08 11.68
N SER A 43 -20.22 -22.89 11.95
CA SER A 43 -20.05 -22.41 13.33
C SER A 43 -21.39 -22.19 14.03
N SER A 44 -22.42 -21.70 13.30
CA SER A 44 -23.76 -21.52 13.85
C SER A 44 -24.44 -22.85 14.20
N ILE A 45 -24.27 -23.87 13.36
CA ILE A 45 -24.79 -25.23 13.61
C ILE A 45 -24.07 -25.86 14.80
N ALA A 46 -22.74 -25.74 14.87
CA ALA A 46 -21.96 -26.25 16.01
C ALA A 46 -22.40 -25.59 17.33
N ALA A 47 -22.61 -24.26 17.32
CA ALA A 47 -23.12 -23.53 18.48
C ALA A 47 -24.52 -24.00 18.89
N LEU A 48 -25.42 -24.22 17.93
CA LEU A 48 -26.77 -24.73 18.20
C LEU A 48 -26.73 -26.14 18.80
N ILE A 49 -25.88 -27.03 18.27
CA ILE A 49 -25.67 -28.37 18.81
C ILE A 49 -25.21 -28.28 20.28
N CYS A 50 -24.25 -27.43 20.59
CA CYS A 50 -23.78 -27.20 21.96
C CYS A 50 -24.88 -26.69 22.90
N ILE A 51 -25.74 -25.77 22.43
CA ILE A 51 -26.86 -25.21 23.21
C ILE A 51 -27.96 -26.25 23.43
N CYS A 52 -28.28 -27.05 22.42
CA CYS A 52 -29.32 -28.09 22.49
C CYS A 52 -28.85 -29.37 23.19
N ARG A 53 -27.53 -29.54 23.37
CA ARG A 53 -26.87 -30.71 23.98
C ARG A 53 -27.53 -31.17 25.30
N PRO A 54 -27.83 -30.28 26.27
CA PRO A 54 -28.46 -30.70 27.54
C PRO A 54 -29.91 -31.16 27.34
N TRP A 55 -30.64 -30.53 26.43
CA TRP A 55 -32.04 -30.88 26.13
C TRP A 55 -32.15 -32.21 25.38
N LEU A 56 -31.22 -32.48 24.47
CA LEU A 56 -31.12 -33.76 23.77
C LEU A 56 -30.77 -34.91 24.73
N LEU A 57 -29.93 -34.66 25.73
CA LEU A 57 -29.64 -35.61 26.81
C LEU A 57 -30.86 -35.93 27.67
N VAL A 58 -31.70 -34.94 27.96
CA VAL A 58 -32.96 -35.15 28.72
C VAL A 58 -34.00 -35.93 27.91
N LEU A 59 -34.01 -35.78 26.59
CA LEU A 59 -34.93 -36.49 25.70
C LEU A 59 -34.52 -37.96 25.44
N CYS A 60 -33.23 -38.29 25.50
CA CYS A 60 -32.79 -39.68 25.57
C CYS A 60 -32.98 -40.18 27.01
N SER A 61 -34.06 -40.92 27.25
CA SER A 61 -34.31 -41.63 28.51
C SER A 61 -33.09 -42.44 28.98
N GLU A 62 -32.79 -42.43 30.28
CA GLU A 62 -31.73 -43.28 30.89
C GLU A 62 -31.98 -44.78 30.66
N ASP A 63 -33.22 -45.19 30.37
CA ASP A 63 -33.60 -46.58 30.15
C ASP A 63 -33.42 -47.08 28.69
N ASP A 64 -33.05 -46.19 27.74
CA ASP A 64 -32.79 -46.57 26.34
C ASP A 64 -31.30 -46.41 26.00
N ASP A 65 -30.51 -47.41 26.39
CA ASP A 65 -29.07 -47.53 26.11
C ASP A 65 -28.73 -47.26 24.64
N ARG A 66 -29.63 -47.60 23.69
CA ARG A 66 -29.40 -47.36 22.27
C ARG A 66 -29.49 -45.89 21.90
N CYS A 67 -30.41 -45.13 22.50
CA CYS A 67 -30.53 -43.67 22.30
C CYS A 67 -29.27 -42.97 22.82
N TYR A 68 -28.82 -43.36 24.01
CA TYR A 68 -27.64 -42.77 24.65
C TYR A 68 -26.35 -43.04 23.86
N ILE A 69 -26.14 -44.28 23.41
CA ILE A 69 -24.99 -44.64 22.58
C ILE A 69 -25.03 -43.90 21.24
N ALA A 70 -26.18 -43.84 20.58
CA ALA A 70 -26.33 -43.11 19.32
C ALA A 70 -26.01 -41.62 19.50
N TYR A 71 -26.49 -41.00 20.58
CA TYR A 71 -26.21 -39.62 20.92
C TYR A 71 -24.71 -39.33 21.13
N GLN A 72 -24.02 -40.19 21.91
CA GLN A 72 -22.58 -40.06 22.17
C GLN A 72 -21.71 -40.23 20.91
N LEU A 73 -22.22 -40.90 19.87
CA LEU A 73 -21.53 -41.03 18.59
C LEU A 73 -21.87 -39.89 17.63
N VAL A 74 -23.15 -39.51 17.53
CA VAL A 74 -23.62 -38.55 16.52
C VAL A 74 -23.13 -37.13 16.82
N VAL A 75 -23.18 -36.67 18.07
CA VAL A 75 -22.80 -35.30 18.42
C VAL A 75 -21.32 -34.99 18.11
N PRO A 76 -20.34 -35.81 18.54
CA PRO A 76 -18.94 -35.58 18.21
C PRO A 76 -18.65 -35.67 16.71
N VAL A 77 -19.37 -36.55 15.97
CA VAL A 77 -19.22 -36.66 14.51
C VAL A 77 -19.69 -35.38 13.81
N LEU A 78 -20.79 -34.78 14.27
CA LEU A 78 -21.28 -33.51 13.73
C LEU A 78 -20.34 -32.34 14.06
N GLU A 79 -19.81 -32.29 15.30
CA GLU A 79 -18.82 -31.29 15.72
C GLU A 79 -17.52 -31.40 14.89
N LEU A 80 -17.01 -32.62 14.70
CA LEU A 80 -15.84 -32.87 13.84
C LEU A 80 -16.11 -32.47 12.38
N GLY A 81 -17.31 -32.79 11.87
CA GLY A 81 -17.74 -32.37 10.54
C GLY A 81 -17.72 -30.85 10.35
N ALA A 82 -18.19 -30.10 11.35
CA ALA A 82 -18.17 -28.65 11.31
C ALA A 82 -16.74 -28.09 11.26
N VAL A 83 -15.83 -28.61 12.10
CA VAL A 83 -14.40 -28.19 12.09
C VAL A 83 -13.74 -28.49 10.74
N MET A 84 -14.03 -29.63 10.13
CA MET A 84 -13.49 -29.98 8.80
C MET A 84 -13.99 -29.00 7.72
N VAL A 85 -15.26 -28.58 7.76
CA VAL A 85 -15.81 -27.58 6.84
C VAL A 85 -15.11 -26.23 7.02
N GLU A 86 -14.82 -25.81 8.24
CA GLU A 86 -14.09 -24.57 8.51
C GLU A 86 -12.66 -24.62 7.96
N ILE A 87 -11.93 -25.73 8.17
CA ILE A 87 -10.58 -25.94 7.64
C ILE A 87 -10.57 -25.90 6.11
N ILE A 88 -11.50 -26.59 5.45
CA ILE A 88 -11.60 -26.60 3.99
C ILE A 88 -11.94 -25.20 3.45
N SER A 89 -12.80 -24.46 4.15
CA SER A 89 -13.17 -23.08 3.80
C SER A 89 -11.98 -22.14 3.95
N LEU A 90 -11.15 -22.30 4.98
CA LEU A 90 -9.89 -21.56 5.15
C LEU A 90 -8.89 -21.85 4.04
N PHE A 91 -8.67 -23.13 3.67
CA PHE A 91 -7.81 -23.46 2.54
C PHE A 91 -8.33 -22.89 1.21
N SER A 92 -9.65 -22.81 1.05
CA SER A 92 -10.27 -22.16 -0.10
C SER A 92 -9.99 -20.64 -0.12
N LEU A 93 -10.07 -19.97 1.03
CA LEU A 93 -9.77 -18.54 1.18
C LEU A 93 -8.29 -18.20 0.98
N LEU A 94 -7.40 -19.09 1.41
CA LEU A 94 -5.95 -18.99 1.19
C LEU A 94 -5.55 -19.31 -0.25
N GLY A 95 -6.51 -19.67 -1.09
CA GLY A 95 -6.33 -19.91 -2.51
C GLY A 95 -5.64 -21.23 -2.86
N VAL A 96 -5.69 -22.23 -1.96
CA VAL A 96 -5.08 -23.55 -2.18
C VAL A 96 -5.81 -24.32 -3.29
N PHE A 97 -7.11 -24.08 -3.44
CA PHE A 97 -7.94 -24.69 -4.50
C PHE A 97 -8.20 -23.75 -5.67
N SER A 98 -7.61 -22.54 -5.67
CA SER A 98 -7.81 -21.57 -6.74
C SER A 98 -7.21 -22.09 -8.04
N LEU A 99 -7.95 -21.90 -9.12
CA LEU A 99 -7.44 -22.14 -10.47
C LEU A 99 -6.35 -21.11 -10.75
N LYS A 100 -5.19 -21.57 -11.24
CA LYS A 100 -4.10 -20.68 -11.69
C LYS A 100 -4.69 -19.60 -12.59
N PRO A 101 -4.26 -18.34 -12.45
CA PRO A 101 -4.69 -17.28 -13.35
C PRO A 101 -4.39 -17.70 -14.80
N PRO A 102 -5.24 -17.29 -15.76
CA PRO A 102 -5.07 -17.69 -17.16
C PRO A 102 -3.66 -17.31 -17.66
N ASP A 103 -2.85 -18.32 -18.01
CA ASP A 103 -1.51 -18.13 -18.55
C ASP A 103 -1.60 -17.78 -20.05
N ILE A 104 -1.87 -16.50 -20.31
CA ILE A 104 -1.87 -15.94 -21.66
C ILE A 104 -0.68 -15.01 -21.76
N ARG A 105 0.34 -15.44 -22.52
CA ARG A 105 1.44 -14.57 -22.92
C ARG A 105 0.89 -13.59 -23.95
N VAL A 106 0.59 -12.37 -23.51
CA VAL A 106 0.24 -11.27 -24.39
C VAL A 106 1.45 -11.03 -25.30
N ALA A 107 1.28 -11.28 -26.60
CA ALA A 107 2.27 -10.87 -27.58
C ALA A 107 2.46 -9.35 -27.45
N PRO A 108 3.70 -8.83 -27.44
CA PRO A 108 3.92 -7.40 -27.26
C PRO A 108 3.17 -6.65 -28.37
N GLN A 109 2.19 -5.81 -27.99
CA GLN A 109 1.59 -4.90 -28.97
C GLN A 109 2.69 -4.01 -29.54
N PRO A 110 2.92 -4.01 -30.86
CA PRO A 110 3.89 -3.10 -31.45
C PRO A 110 3.42 -1.66 -31.20
N GLY A 111 4.18 -0.91 -30.38
CA GLY A 111 4.02 0.54 -30.25
C GLY A 111 3.27 1.09 -29.03
N ARG A 112 2.78 0.28 -28.09
CA ARG A 112 2.24 0.77 -26.81
C ARG A 112 2.98 0.19 -25.61
N ARG A 113 3.90 0.95 -25.03
CA ARG A 113 4.48 0.66 -23.71
C ARG A 113 3.42 0.92 -22.63
N ALA A 114 2.56 -0.06 -22.37
CA ALA A 114 1.76 -0.10 -21.14
C ALA A 114 2.72 -0.33 -19.98
N GLY A 115 2.92 0.67 -19.12
CA GLY A 115 3.72 0.56 -17.91
C GLY A 115 3.03 -0.36 -16.90
N SER A 116 3.24 -1.67 -17.02
CA SER A 116 2.96 -2.61 -15.94
C SER A 116 4.03 -2.41 -14.87
N VAL A 117 3.63 -2.05 -13.65
CA VAL A 117 4.50 -2.11 -12.47
C VAL A 117 4.77 -3.60 -12.20
N ARG A 118 5.84 -4.12 -12.79
CA ARG A 118 6.33 -5.47 -12.54
C ARG A 118 7.14 -5.40 -11.25
N LEU A 119 6.60 -5.91 -10.15
CA LEU A 119 7.39 -6.22 -8.95
C LEU A 119 8.44 -7.26 -9.35
N MET A 120 9.68 -6.79 -9.59
CA MET A 120 10.80 -7.63 -10.00
C MET A 120 11.19 -8.56 -8.84
N THR A 121 10.84 -9.84 -8.94
CA THR A 121 11.35 -10.92 -8.07
C THR A 121 12.63 -11.53 -8.64
N ARG A 122 13.61 -10.70 -9.04
CA ARG A 122 14.91 -11.20 -9.54
C ARG A 122 16.06 -10.39 -8.93
N ALA A 123 16.47 -10.81 -7.74
CA ALA A 123 17.61 -10.24 -7.02
C ALA A 123 18.96 -10.46 -7.76
N ASP A 124 19.04 -11.48 -8.63
CA ASP A 124 20.31 -11.94 -9.18
C ASP A 124 20.80 -11.20 -10.45
N THR A 125 20.08 -10.17 -10.92
CA THR A 125 20.45 -9.44 -12.15
C THR A 125 20.32 -7.90 -12.02
N LEU A 126 20.46 -7.35 -10.83
CA LEU A 126 20.44 -5.89 -10.65
C LEU A 126 21.85 -5.34 -10.90
N THR A 127 21.98 -4.44 -11.88
CA THR A 127 23.24 -3.81 -12.26
C THR A 127 23.74 -2.86 -11.17
N GLU A 128 25.04 -2.54 -11.14
CA GLU A 128 25.58 -1.50 -10.25
C GLU A 128 24.84 -0.16 -10.41
N ALA A 129 24.40 0.16 -11.62
CA ALA A 129 23.57 1.34 -11.89
C ALA A 129 22.24 1.30 -11.11
N TRP A 130 21.59 0.13 -11.01
CA TRP A 130 20.38 -0.03 -10.21
C TRP A 130 20.66 0.24 -8.73
N TRP A 131 21.71 -0.37 -8.17
CA TRP A 131 22.07 -0.20 -6.76
C TRP A 131 22.52 1.21 -6.44
N ALA A 132 23.17 1.89 -7.38
CA ALA A 132 23.49 3.30 -7.27
C ALA A 132 22.21 4.15 -7.18
N THR A 133 21.25 3.95 -8.08
CA THR A 133 19.96 4.66 -8.04
C THR A 133 19.16 4.34 -6.78
N ALA A 134 19.14 3.08 -6.33
CA ALA A 134 18.43 2.68 -5.11
C ALA A 134 19.05 3.32 -3.86
N ARG A 135 20.38 3.32 -3.74
CA ARG A 135 21.11 4.01 -2.66
C ARG A 135 20.86 5.51 -2.69
N GLU A 136 20.92 6.11 -3.87
CA GLU A 136 20.66 7.53 -4.08
C GLU A 136 19.22 7.91 -3.70
N LEU A 137 18.23 7.07 -4.03
CA LEU A 137 16.83 7.29 -3.62
C LEU A 137 16.66 7.14 -2.11
N ALA A 138 17.32 6.15 -1.51
CA ALA A 138 17.24 5.88 -0.08
C ALA A 138 17.96 6.92 0.79
N SER A 139 19.00 7.58 0.26
CA SER A 139 19.76 8.61 0.99
C SER A 139 19.08 9.97 1.04
N ARG A 140 18.09 10.22 0.18
CA ARG A 140 17.33 11.48 0.16
C ARG A 140 16.52 11.62 1.44
N SER A 141 16.55 12.80 2.03
CA SER A 141 15.79 13.08 3.23
C SER A 141 15.36 14.54 3.31
N VAL A 142 14.29 14.77 4.04
CA VAL A 142 13.81 16.11 4.42
C VAL A 142 13.82 16.19 5.93
N SER A 143 14.50 17.18 6.51
CA SER A 143 14.41 17.43 7.95
C SER A 143 13.05 18.04 8.31
N LEU A 144 12.63 17.87 9.57
CA LEU A 144 11.43 18.56 10.06
C LEU A 144 11.57 20.08 9.89
N GLU A 145 12.78 20.63 10.06
CA GLU A 145 13.07 22.03 9.77
C GLU A 145 12.77 22.44 8.34
N GLN A 146 13.29 21.70 7.37
CA GLN A 146 13.06 21.98 5.96
C GLN A 146 11.58 21.88 5.60
N LEU A 147 10.89 20.86 6.13
CA LEU A 147 9.44 20.68 5.91
C LEU A 147 8.63 21.84 6.48
N LEU A 148 8.89 22.26 7.73
CA LEU A 148 8.11 23.31 8.37
C LEU A 148 8.38 24.69 7.78
N ARG A 149 9.63 24.98 7.37
CA ARG A 149 9.93 26.21 6.62
C ARG A 149 9.22 26.22 5.27
N PHE A 150 9.30 25.12 4.52
CA PHE A 150 8.56 24.99 3.25
C PHE A 150 7.06 25.18 3.45
N TRP A 151 6.48 24.56 4.48
CA TRP A 151 5.06 24.70 4.80
C TRP A 151 4.69 26.14 5.18
N GLY A 152 5.53 26.83 5.95
CA GLY A 152 5.32 28.23 6.34
C GLY A 152 5.39 29.23 5.18
N GLU A 153 6.04 28.88 4.07
CA GLU A 153 6.05 29.68 2.84
C GLU A 153 4.76 29.52 2.01
N LEU A 154 3.98 28.45 2.21
CA LEU A 154 2.76 28.22 1.44
C LEU A 154 1.70 29.29 1.73
N GLY A 155 1.08 29.80 0.68
CA GLY A 155 0.12 30.90 0.78
C GLY A 155 0.77 32.29 0.71
N SER A 156 2.10 32.36 0.67
CA SER A 156 2.80 33.61 0.37
C SER A 156 2.69 33.96 -1.13
N GLU A 157 2.91 35.23 -1.48
CA GLU A 157 2.94 35.67 -2.88
C GLU A 157 3.98 34.90 -3.72
N GLY A 158 5.06 34.44 -3.10
CA GLY A 158 6.13 33.71 -3.77
C GLY A 158 5.90 32.20 -3.92
N LEU A 159 4.96 31.60 -3.19
CA LEU A 159 4.76 30.15 -3.19
C LEU A 159 3.30 29.76 -2.92
N MET A 160 2.62 29.29 -3.98
CA MET A 160 1.22 28.84 -3.96
C MET A 160 0.29 29.80 -3.18
N PRO A 161 0.03 31.03 -3.69
CA PRO A 161 -0.68 32.08 -2.93
C PRO A 161 -2.10 31.72 -2.47
N HIS A 162 -2.76 30.80 -3.18
CA HIS A 162 -4.13 30.35 -2.89
C HIS A 162 -4.15 29.09 -2.00
N TYR A 163 -3.04 28.76 -1.35
CA TYR A 163 -2.97 27.60 -0.46
C TYR A 163 -3.95 27.77 0.71
N ASP A 164 -4.76 26.73 0.92
CA ASP A 164 -5.78 26.64 1.96
C ASP A 164 -5.49 25.39 2.80
N THR A 165 -5.25 25.56 4.11
CA THR A 165 -4.92 24.46 5.01
C THR A 165 -6.01 23.42 5.18
N GLU A 166 -7.26 23.74 4.87
CA GLU A 166 -8.40 22.83 5.00
C GLU A 166 -8.81 22.16 3.67
N ARG A 167 -8.34 22.69 2.52
CA ARG A 167 -8.76 22.22 1.19
C ARG A 167 -7.62 21.78 0.28
N SER A 168 -6.42 22.35 0.44
CA SER A 168 -5.31 22.07 -0.46
C SER A 168 -4.74 20.69 -0.19
N THR A 169 -4.82 19.84 -1.22
CA THR A 169 -4.36 18.46 -1.15
C THR A 169 -2.86 18.37 -1.40
N THR A 170 -2.29 17.21 -1.12
CA THR A 170 -0.88 16.94 -1.45
C THR A 170 -0.62 17.02 -2.96
N ASN A 171 -1.59 16.68 -3.80
CA ASN A 171 -1.50 16.84 -5.25
C ASN A 171 -1.37 18.32 -5.65
N ASP A 172 -2.17 19.19 -5.03
CA ASP A 172 -2.12 20.63 -5.31
C ASP A 172 -0.76 21.20 -4.91
N VAL A 173 -0.27 20.88 -3.71
CA VAL A 173 1.05 21.33 -3.23
C VAL A 173 2.18 20.80 -4.09
N VAL A 174 2.11 19.54 -4.55
CA VAL A 174 3.16 19.00 -5.42
C VAL A 174 3.22 19.74 -6.75
N ARG A 175 2.07 19.97 -7.39
CA ARG A 175 2.01 20.61 -8.71
C ARG A 175 2.32 22.10 -8.66
N GLN A 176 1.90 22.77 -7.59
CA GLN A 176 1.88 24.23 -7.53
C GLN A 176 2.99 24.83 -6.66
N ALA A 177 3.64 24.03 -5.82
CA ALA A 177 4.76 24.47 -4.98
C ALA A 177 6.02 23.62 -5.17
N ILE A 178 5.93 22.29 -5.05
CA ILE A 178 7.12 21.43 -5.05
C ILE A 178 7.79 21.39 -6.43
N ILE A 179 7.03 21.10 -7.49
CA ILE A 179 7.56 21.08 -8.87
C ILE A 179 8.15 22.43 -9.28
N PRO A 180 7.44 23.57 -9.10
CA PRO A 180 8.02 24.88 -9.40
C PRO A 180 9.29 25.16 -8.61
N LYS A 181 9.32 24.89 -7.30
CA LYS A 181 10.46 25.18 -6.42
C LYS A 181 11.68 24.29 -6.70
N SER A 182 11.48 23.09 -7.26
CA SER A 182 12.58 22.18 -7.61
C SER A 182 12.96 22.17 -9.10
N ARG A 183 12.48 23.16 -9.86
CA ARG A 183 12.82 23.35 -11.28
C ARG A 183 14.26 23.84 -11.43
N ARG A 184 14.95 23.33 -12.44
CA ARG A 184 16.30 23.74 -12.84
C ARG A 184 16.33 24.09 -14.33
N PRO A 185 17.38 24.78 -14.83
CA PRO A 185 17.49 25.11 -16.26
C PRO A 185 17.46 23.90 -17.21
N ASP A 186 17.99 22.76 -16.75
CA ASP A 186 18.07 21.48 -17.47
C ASP A 186 16.87 20.55 -17.22
N GLY A 187 15.83 21.03 -16.53
CA GLY A 187 14.64 20.26 -16.19
C GLY A 187 14.23 20.48 -14.73
N GLY A 188 14.46 19.48 -13.88
CA GLY A 188 14.18 19.58 -12.46
C GLY A 188 14.61 18.37 -11.65
N ASP A 189 14.79 18.58 -10.36
CA ASP A 189 15.20 17.55 -9.42
C ASP A 189 14.11 17.32 -8.36
N CYS A 190 14.29 16.30 -7.51
CA CYS A 190 13.50 16.15 -6.30
C CYS A 190 13.79 17.31 -5.33
N LEU A 191 12.76 17.82 -4.66
CA LEU A 191 12.91 18.96 -3.75
C LEU A 191 13.81 18.63 -2.55
N ALA A 192 13.86 17.36 -2.13
CA ALA A 192 14.78 16.92 -1.07
C ALA A 192 16.25 17.20 -1.41
N LYS A 193 16.67 17.00 -2.67
CA LYS A 193 18.04 17.32 -3.09
C LYS A 193 18.29 18.82 -3.08
N VAL A 194 17.33 19.62 -3.54
CA VAL A 194 17.44 21.09 -3.48
C VAL A 194 17.63 21.55 -2.04
N PHE A 195 16.94 20.93 -1.08
CA PHE A 195 17.14 21.22 0.34
C PHE A 195 18.49 20.75 0.91
N GLN A 196 19.12 19.76 0.28
CA GLN A 196 20.42 19.20 0.70
C GLN A 196 21.61 19.83 -0.06
N GLU A 197 21.38 20.72 -1.03
CA GLU A 197 22.45 21.39 -1.76
C GLU A 197 23.37 22.17 -0.82
N GLY A 198 24.68 21.86 -0.86
CA GLY A 198 25.69 22.50 0.00
C GLY A 198 25.73 22.02 1.45
N GLY A 199 24.94 20.99 1.80
CA GLY A 199 24.91 20.41 3.15
C GLY A 199 25.32 18.92 3.19
N GLU A 200 25.42 18.38 4.39
CA GLU A 200 25.70 16.96 4.61
C GLU A 200 24.47 16.09 4.28
N VAL A 201 24.69 15.03 3.49
CA VAL A 201 23.64 14.05 3.15
C VAL A 201 23.45 13.10 4.33
N MET A 202 22.46 13.40 5.17
CA MET A 202 22.04 12.50 6.25
C MET A 202 20.87 11.61 5.82
N PRO A 203 20.88 10.32 6.16
CA PRO A 203 19.80 9.40 5.81
C PRO A 203 18.52 9.70 6.60
N PRO A 204 17.35 9.36 6.06
CA PRO A 204 16.07 9.46 6.76
C PRO A 204 15.99 8.40 7.89
N LYS A 205 15.28 8.74 8.97
CA LYS A 205 14.99 7.82 10.10
C LYS A 205 13.67 7.08 9.91
N ALA A 206 12.76 7.64 9.11
CA ALA A 206 11.45 7.07 8.83
C ALA A 206 11.00 7.38 7.39
N MET A 207 10.19 6.48 6.82
CA MET A 207 9.52 6.68 5.54
C MET A 207 8.09 7.12 5.77
N VAL A 208 7.65 8.14 5.02
CA VAL A 208 6.30 8.70 5.09
C VAL A 208 5.59 8.47 3.76
N THR A 209 4.55 7.65 3.81
CA THR A 209 3.62 7.45 2.69
C THR A 209 2.45 8.42 2.79
N HIS A 210 1.93 8.90 1.66
CA HIS A 210 0.79 9.80 1.62
C HIS A 210 -0.20 9.40 0.53
N SER A 211 -1.41 9.95 0.60
CA SER A 211 -2.40 9.92 -0.48
C SER A 211 -2.47 11.29 -1.13
N TRP A 212 -2.43 11.32 -2.47
CA TRP A 212 -2.52 12.53 -3.27
C TRP A 212 -3.78 13.37 -2.97
N ARG A 213 -4.87 12.72 -2.56
CA ARG A 213 -6.16 13.36 -2.25
C ARG A 213 -6.29 13.85 -0.80
N ASN A 214 -5.34 13.53 0.07
CA ASN A 214 -5.39 14.01 1.45
C ASN A 214 -4.86 15.44 1.55
N ASN A 215 -5.40 16.18 2.52
CA ASN A 215 -4.94 17.52 2.85
C ASN A 215 -3.45 17.52 3.20
N PHE A 216 -2.70 18.46 2.62
CA PHE A 216 -1.26 18.56 2.88
C PHE A 216 -0.96 18.92 4.34
N ARG A 217 -1.82 19.72 4.97
CA ARG A 217 -1.76 20.01 6.42
C ARG A 217 -1.70 18.74 7.26
N ASP A 218 -2.47 17.71 6.90
CA ASP A 218 -2.56 16.49 7.70
C ASP A 218 -1.27 15.66 7.59
N LEU A 219 -0.60 15.68 6.43
CA LEU A 219 0.75 15.13 6.27
C LEU A 219 1.75 15.80 7.20
N VAL A 220 1.77 17.15 7.21
CA VAL A 220 2.66 17.92 8.07
C VAL A 220 2.36 17.67 9.55
N ALA A 221 1.09 17.62 9.93
CA ALA A 221 0.65 17.31 11.29
C ALA A 221 1.09 15.92 11.75
N ALA A 222 1.01 14.90 10.88
CA ALA A 222 1.46 13.55 11.19
C ALA A 222 2.97 13.49 11.46
N ILE A 223 3.77 14.19 10.66
CA ILE A 223 5.23 14.25 10.83
C ILE A 223 5.60 14.99 12.13
N ILE A 224 4.92 16.09 12.46
CA ILE A 224 5.12 16.79 13.74
C ILE A 224 4.72 15.90 14.93
N ALA A 225 3.62 15.15 14.80
CA ALA A 225 3.17 14.23 15.84
C ALA A 225 4.20 13.12 16.10
N ASP A 226 4.74 12.52 15.04
CA ASP A 226 5.82 11.53 15.12
C ASP A 226 7.08 12.10 15.78
N ALA A 227 7.57 13.26 15.31
CA ALA A 227 8.74 13.91 15.90
C ALA A 227 8.53 14.25 17.39
N GLY A 228 7.31 14.64 17.76
CA GLY A 228 6.90 14.90 19.14
C GLY A 228 6.51 13.66 19.95
N LYS A 229 6.65 12.44 19.41
CA LYS A 229 6.24 11.16 20.02
C LYS A 229 4.80 11.18 20.53
N LYS A 230 3.87 11.62 19.69
CA LYS A 230 2.44 11.66 20.00
C LYS A 230 1.71 10.53 19.27
N ASP A 231 0.76 9.92 19.94
CA ASP A 231 -0.03 8.82 19.39
C ASP A 231 -1.02 9.27 18.30
N GLU A 232 -1.39 10.56 18.29
CA GLU A 232 -2.44 11.09 17.43
C GLU A 232 -2.04 12.41 16.75
N TYR A 233 -2.27 12.51 15.44
CA TYR A 233 -1.94 13.72 14.67
C TYR A 233 -3.06 14.75 14.60
N TRP A 234 -4.33 14.37 14.82
CA TRP A 234 -5.48 15.26 14.61
C TRP A 234 -5.45 16.50 15.52
N ARG A 235 -4.94 16.36 16.75
CA ARG A 235 -4.74 17.50 17.67
C ARG A 235 -3.71 18.49 17.15
N VAL A 236 -2.68 18.00 16.47
CA VAL A 236 -1.68 18.84 15.80
C VAL A 236 -2.30 19.50 14.58
N ALA A 237 -3.03 18.74 13.75
CA ALA A 237 -3.73 19.28 12.57
C ALA A 237 -4.71 20.40 12.95
N GLY A 238 -5.41 20.28 14.07
CA GLY A 238 -6.29 21.33 14.59
C GLY A 238 -5.56 22.64 14.94
N LYS A 239 -4.29 22.56 15.37
CA LYS A 239 -3.44 23.73 15.65
C LYS A 239 -2.83 24.35 14.40
N LEU A 240 -2.74 23.59 13.31
CA LEU A 240 -2.25 24.06 12.01
C LEU A 240 -3.38 24.61 11.13
N LYS A 241 -4.58 24.83 11.70
CA LYS A 241 -5.68 25.52 11.00
C LYS A 241 -5.37 27.01 10.89
N GLY A 242 -5.70 27.59 9.74
CA GLY A 242 -5.44 29.01 9.45
C GLY A 242 -4.38 29.21 8.37
N SER A 243 -3.85 30.43 8.27
CA SER A 243 -2.79 30.76 7.30
C SER A 243 -1.44 30.20 7.77
N PRO A 244 -0.67 29.49 6.92
CA PRO A 244 0.68 29.06 7.27
C PRO A 244 1.64 30.23 7.56
N ILE A 245 1.36 31.41 7.00
CA ILE A 245 2.13 32.63 7.27
C ILE A 245 2.00 33.03 8.74
N ASP A 246 0.79 32.97 9.30
CA ASP A 246 0.55 33.24 10.72
C ASP A 246 1.16 32.13 11.61
N ALA A 247 1.18 30.90 11.08
CA ALA A 247 1.78 29.75 11.73
C ALA A 247 3.31 29.71 11.65
N ALA A 248 3.97 30.54 10.82
CA ALA A 248 5.42 30.60 10.73
C ALA A 248 6.08 30.97 12.08
N ARG A 249 5.41 31.79 12.90
CA ARG A 249 5.87 32.10 14.27
C ARG A 249 5.77 30.88 15.21
N GLU A 250 4.82 30.00 14.96
CA GLU A 250 4.68 28.73 15.69
C GLU A 250 5.67 27.68 15.17
N VAL A 251 6.09 27.76 13.90
CA VAL A 251 7.14 26.93 13.31
C VAL A 251 8.44 27.09 14.10
N ASP A 252 8.94 28.30 14.35
CA ASP A 252 10.20 28.48 15.10
C ASP A 252 10.14 27.89 16.52
N LYS A 253 9.02 28.06 17.21
CA LYS A 253 8.78 27.45 18.53
C LYS A 253 8.77 25.92 18.46
N LEU A 254 8.13 25.36 17.43
CA LEU A 254 8.10 23.92 17.19
C LEU A 254 9.48 23.38 16.86
N LEU A 255 10.26 24.08 16.05
CA LEU A 255 11.61 23.69 15.67
C LEU A 255 12.55 23.63 16.87
N TRP A 256 12.51 24.66 17.72
CA TRP A 256 13.26 24.67 18.97
C TRP A 256 12.85 23.51 19.88
N LYS A 257 11.55 23.31 20.07
CA LYS A 257 11.04 22.27 20.98
C LYS A 257 11.31 20.84 20.51
N LEU A 258 11.33 20.62 19.20
CA LEU A 258 11.39 19.28 18.60
C LEU A 258 12.77 18.96 18.02
N HIS A 259 13.80 19.79 18.22
CA HIS A 259 15.14 19.56 17.67
C HIS A 259 15.07 19.27 16.15
N GLY A 260 14.41 20.14 15.39
CA GLY A 260 13.91 19.85 14.03
C GLY A 260 14.92 19.33 13.00
N ASN A 261 16.23 19.55 13.19
CA ASN A 261 17.28 19.01 12.32
C ASN A 261 17.61 17.53 12.57
N GLU A 262 17.31 17.00 13.75
CA GLU A 262 17.56 15.61 14.11
C GLU A 262 16.49 14.65 13.55
N HIS A 263 15.31 15.18 13.24
CA HIS A 263 14.20 14.43 12.67
C HIS A 263 14.24 14.53 11.16
N ARG A 264 14.52 13.40 10.49
CA ARG A 264 14.61 13.32 9.03
C ARG A 264 13.71 12.24 8.48
N TYR A 265 12.99 12.59 7.42
CA TYR A 265 11.96 11.75 6.84
C TYR A 265 12.22 11.56 5.36
N TRP A 266 11.96 10.34 4.87
CA TRP A 266 11.81 10.08 3.46
C TRP A 266 10.34 10.30 3.10
N ILE A 267 10.03 11.42 2.46
CA ILE A 267 8.66 11.77 2.08
C ILE A 267 8.57 11.65 0.56
N CYS A 268 7.77 10.74 0.03
CA CYS A 268 7.79 10.46 -1.42
C CYS A 268 7.52 11.70 -2.29
N ALA A 269 6.63 12.60 -1.86
CA ALA A 269 6.35 13.87 -2.56
C ALA A 269 7.62 14.75 -2.74
N PHE A 270 8.57 14.66 -1.82
CA PHE A 270 9.79 15.47 -1.81
C PHE A 270 11.03 14.71 -2.31
N CYS A 271 11.14 13.42 -1.99
CA CYS A 271 12.32 12.60 -2.24
C CYS A 271 12.31 11.96 -3.64
N VAL A 272 11.14 11.76 -4.25
CA VAL A 272 11.05 11.32 -5.64
C VAL A 272 11.15 12.55 -6.55
N ASN A 273 11.85 12.42 -7.68
CA ASN A 273 11.88 13.48 -8.69
C ASN A 273 10.51 13.57 -9.37
N GLN A 274 9.70 14.54 -8.94
CA GLN A 274 8.35 14.72 -9.46
C GLN A 274 8.35 15.14 -10.94
N HIS A 275 9.42 15.79 -11.42
CA HIS A 275 9.54 16.18 -12.83
C HIS A 275 9.61 14.95 -13.74
N ALA A 276 10.37 13.92 -13.35
CA ALA A 276 10.51 12.68 -14.11
C ALA A 276 9.18 11.92 -14.25
N SER A 277 8.30 12.04 -13.26
CA SER A 277 7.00 11.33 -13.24
C SER A 277 5.84 12.15 -13.83
N ILE A 278 5.86 13.48 -13.69
CA ILE A 278 4.68 14.34 -13.96
C ILE A 278 4.89 15.27 -15.15
N CYS A 279 6.11 15.78 -15.39
CA CYS A 279 6.34 16.86 -16.35
C CYS A 279 6.68 16.41 -17.77
N GLY A 280 6.80 15.10 -18.04
CA GLY A 280 7.20 14.63 -19.38
C GLY A 280 7.48 13.13 -19.55
N GLY A 281 7.46 12.34 -18.47
CA GLY A 281 7.54 10.88 -18.53
C GLY A 281 8.95 10.32 -18.32
N TYR A 282 8.98 9.13 -17.71
CA TYR A 282 10.14 8.38 -17.24
C TYR A 282 11.36 8.49 -18.17
N ALA A 283 12.51 8.88 -17.60
CA ALA A 283 13.80 8.69 -18.27
C ALA A 283 13.92 7.23 -18.75
N ASP A 284 14.54 7.02 -19.91
CA ASP A 284 14.78 5.67 -20.41
C ASP A 284 15.52 4.85 -19.34
N PRO A 285 15.11 3.59 -19.11
CA PRO A 285 15.84 2.72 -18.18
C PRO A 285 17.31 2.66 -18.61
N PRO A 286 18.26 2.67 -17.66
CA PRO A 286 19.67 2.58 -17.99
C PRO A 286 19.89 1.34 -18.87
N PRO A 287 20.73 1.43 -19.93
CA PRO A 287 20.97 0.31 -20.82
C PRO A 287 21.37 -0.90 -19.99
N ILE A 288 20.63 -2.00 -20.17
CA ILE A 288 20.98 -3.29 -19.58
C ILE A 288 22.34 -3.62 -20.15
N ALA A 289 23.38 -3.64 -19.30
CA ALA A 289 24.72 -4.01 -19.72
C ALA A 289 24.62 -5.37 -20.43
N ASP A 290 25.04 -5.38 -21.70
CA ASP A 290 25.03 -6.58 -22.51
C ASP A 290 25.90 -7.63 -21.79
N ALA A 291 25.27 -8.72 -21.35
CA ALA A 291 25.95 -9.82 -20.67
C ALA A 291 26.99 -10.50 -21.57
N SER A 292 27.12 -10.07 -22.83
CA SER A 292 28.16 -10.45 -23.78
C SER A 292 29.55 -9.86 -23.46
N ALA A 293 29.64 -8.81 -22.63
CA ALA A 293 30.91 -8.18 -22.26
C ALA A 293 31.70 -8.93 -21.17
N TYR A 294 31.15 -10.02 -20.62
CA TYR A 294 31.83 -10.95 -19.72
C TYR A 294 31.94 -12.32 -20.40
N LYS A 295 32.87 -12.43 -21.35
CA LYS A 295 33.46 -13.71 -21.79
C LYS A 295 34.97 -13.58 -21.81
#